data_AF-A0AA36NDY1-F1
#
_entry.id   AF-A0AA36NDY1-F1
#
_cell.length_a   1.000
_cell.length_b   1.000
_cell.length_c   1.000
_cell.angle_alpha   90.00
_cell.angle_beta   90.00
_cell.angle_gamma   90.00
#
_symmetry.space_group_name_H-M   'P 1'
#
loop_
_entity.id
_entity.type
_entity.pdbx_description
1 polymer ?
#
loop_
_entity_poly.entity_id
_entity_poly.type
_entity_poly.pdbx_seq_one_letter_code
_entity_poly.pdbx_strand_id
1 'polypeptide(L)'
;MSAGVPYIGSKISLITTSDMRYEGILCTLNREESTIAVQNVRSFGTEGRTEGARGQHEVPMSNEIYDFIVFRGKDLKDLTVLQELRESQPTRRLRLSTAGLHLARAT
;
A
#
# COMPACT_ATOMS: atom_id res chain seq x y z
N MET A 1 17.46 15.15 -6.08
CA MET A 1 16.45 14.54 -5.20
C MET A 1 16.41 13.08 -5.56
N SER A 2 16.91 12.19 -4.69
CA SER A 2 16.75 10.75 -4.93
C SER A 2 15.26 10.48 -4.91
N ALA A 3 14.67 10.17 -6.07
CA ALA A 3 13.30 9.72 -6.16
C ALA A 3 13.25 8.37 -5.44
N GLY A 4 13.09 8.42 -4.12
CA GLY A 4 12.84 7.25 -3.30
C GLY A 4 11.68 6.50 -3.92
N VAL A 5 11.75 5.17 -3.90
CA VAL A 5 10.65 4.35 -4.40
C VAL A 5 9.38 4.81 -3.68
N PRO A 6 8.34 5.31 -4.39
CA PRO A 6 7.23 6.08 -3.82
C PRO A 6 6.31 5.28 -2.88
N TYR A 7 6.68 4.04 -2.57
CA TYR A 7 5.89 3.09 -1.80
C TYR A 7 6.55 2.73 -0.46
N ILE A 8 7.80 3.11 -0.21
CA ILE A 8 8.46 2.83 1.07
C ILE A 8 7.77 3.62 2.18
N GLY A 9 7.41 2.93 3.25
CA GLY A 9 6.64 3.44 4.39
C GLY A 9 5.12 3.36 4.20
N SER A 10 4.63 3.03 3.00
CA SER A 10 3.20 2.87 2.76
C SER A 10 2.66 1.60 3.41
N LYS A 11 1.41 1.64 3.86
CA LYS A 11 0.69 0.44 4.31
C LYS A 11 0.31 -0.38 3.08
N ILE A 12 0.67 -1.65 3.08
CA ILE A 12 0.41 -2.59 1.98
C ILE A 12 -0.42 -3.78 2.48
N SER A 13 -1.17 -4.37 1.55
CA SER A 13 -1.78 -5.69 1.67
C SER A 13 -1.16 -6.58 0.60
N LEU A 14 -0.78 -7.80 0.97
CA LEU A 14 -0.23 -8.79 0.06
C LEU A 14 -0.96 -10.13 0.23
N ILE A 15 -1.07 -10.88 -0.86
CA ILE A 15 -1.62 -12.23 -0.88
C ILE A 15 -0.53 -13.18 -1.35
N THR A 16 -0.23 -14.23 -0.59
CA THR A 16 0.77 -15.23 -0.97
C THR A 16 0.17 -16.34 -1.84
N THR A 17 1.02 -17.15 -2.47
CA THR A 17 0.60 -18.31 -3.28
C THR A 17 -0.27 -19.32 -2.55
N SER A 18 -0.11 -19.45 -1.23
CA SER A 18 -0.98 -20.24 -0.35
C SER A 18 -2.34 -19.59 -0.04
N ASP A 19 -2.73 -18.52 -0.74
CA ASP A 19 -3.94 -17.76 -0.46
C ASP A 19 -3.98 -17.30 1.00
N MET A 20 -2.89 -16.72 1.49
CA MET A 20 -2.85 -16.09 2.81
C MET A 20 -2.67 -14.60 2.61
N ARG A 21 -3.54 -13.78 3.23
CA ARG A 21 -3.42 -12.33 3.19
C ARG A 21 -2.62 -11.83 4.38
N TYR A 22 -1.72 -10.89 4.12
CA TYR A 22 -0.95 -10.19 5.14
C TYR A 22 -1.06 -8.68 4.91
N GLU A 23 -1.08 -7.92 6.00
CA GLU A 23 -0.94 -6.47 5.95
C GLU A 23 0.27 -6.03 6.76
N GLY A 24 0.92 -4.95 6.34
CA GLY A 24 2.03 -4.34 7.07
C GLY A 24 2.56 -3.08 6.39
N ILE A 25 3.71 -2.60 6.82
CA ILE A 25 4.37 -1.39 6.29
C ILE A 25 5.53 -1.80 5.40
N LEU A 26 5.55 -1.35 4.15
CA LEU A 26 6.65 -1.66 3.23
C LEU A 26 7.92 -0.93 3.65
N CYS A 27 9.03 -1.63 3.82
CA CYS A 27 10.30 -1.04 4.31
C CYS A 27 11.39 -1.06 3.27
N THR A 28 11.46 -2.13 2.48
CA THR A 28 12.47 -2.27 1.43
C THR A 28 11.89 -3.08 0.28
N LEU A 29 12.29 -2.75 -0.93
CA LEU A 29 11.98 -3.46 -2.15
C LEU A 29 13.28 -3.67 -2.92
N ASN A 30 13.73 -4.91 -3.05
CA ASN A 30 14.86 -5.28 -3.90
C ASN A 30 14.33 -5.91 -5.19
N ARG A 31 14.53 -5.24 -6.32
CA ARG A 31 14.06 -5.72 -7.63
C ARG A 31 14.94 -6.84 -8.20
N GLU A 32 16.24 -6.82 -7.90
CA GLU A 32 17.18 -7.83 -8.41
C GLU A 32 16.91 -9.19 -7.77
N GLU A 33 16.76 -9.21 -6.45
CA GLU A 33 16.41 -10.43 -5.71
C GLU A 33 14.91 -10.75 -5.74
N SER A 34 14.10 -9.81 -6.24
CA SER A 34 12.63 -9.87 -6.16
C SER A 34 12.17 -10.13 -4.73
N THR A 35 12.64 -9.33 -3.77
CA THR A 35 12.28 -9.45 -2.35
C THR A 35 11.68 -8.15 -1.82
N ILE A 36 10.74 -8.28 -0.89
CA ILE A 36 10.18 -7.16 -0.13
C ILE A 36 10.32 -7.42 1.36
N ALA A 37 10.67 -6.38 2.09
CA ALA A 37 10.69 -6.37 3.55
C ALA A 37 9.50 -5.59 4.06
N VAL A 38 8.72 -6.20 4.96
CA VAL A 38 7.51 -5.60 5.54
C VAL A 38 7.62 -5.64 7.05
N GLN A 39 7.31 -4.52 7.71
CA GLN A 39 7.26 -4.40 9.16
C GLN A 39 5.82 -4.42 9.69
N ASN A 40 5.65 -4.76 10.97
CA ASN A 40 4.35 -4.80 11.66
C ASN A 40 3.32 -5.67 10.91
N VAL A 41 3.73 -6.88 10.56
CA VAL A 41 2.98 -7.77 9.67
C VAL A 41 1.94 -8.55 10.45
N ARG A 42 0.69 -8.49 10.00
CA ARG A 42 -0.42 -9.29 10.55
C ARG A 42 -0.99 -10.21 9.48
N SER A 43 -1.27 -11.45 9.84
CA SER A 43 -1.95 -12.41 8.95
C SER A 43 -3.47 -12.34 9.11
N PHE A 44 -4.17 -12.30 7.99
CA PHE A 44 -5.64 -12.32 7.89
C PHE A 44 -6.17 -13.71 7.51
N GLY A 45 -5.29 -14.69 7.30
CA GLY A 45 -5.68 -16.04 6.93
C GLY A 45 -6.17 -16.16 5.48
N THR A 46 -7.03 -17.13 5.23
CA THR A 46 -7.50 -17.49 3.87
C THR A 46 -8.78 -16.78 3.43
N GLU A 47 -9.61 -16.29 4.37
CA GLU A 47 -10.78 -15.44 4.08
C GLU A 47 -11.70 -15.96 2.95
N GLY A 48 -11.94 -17.27 2.90
CA GLY A 48 -12.75 -17.91 1.84
C GLY A 48 -12.09 -18.04 0.46
N ARG A 49 -10.86 -17.55 0.24
CA ARG A 49 -10.16 -17.66 -1.05
C ARG A 49 -9.77 -19.10 -1.43
N THR A 50 -9.82 -20.03 -0.46
CA THR A 50 -9.51 -21.45 -0.65
C THR A 50 -10.72 -22.33 -0.97
N GLU A 51 -11.94 -21.77 -1.08
CA GLU A 51 -13.18 -22.54 -1.30
C GLU A 51 -13.19 -23.38 -2.60
N GLY A 52 -12.32 -23.07 -3.58
CA GLY A 52 -12.15 -23.85 -4.81
C GLY A 52 -11.02 -24.90 -4.78
N ALA A 53 -10.12 -24.85 -3.80
CA ALA A 53 -8.95 -25.71 -3.72
C ALA A 53 -9.27 -26.94 -2.86
N ARG A 54 -9.57 -28.07 -3.52
CA ARG A 54 -9.88 -29.34 -2.86
C ARG A 54 -8.86 -29.67 -1.76
N GLY A 55 -9.34 -29.72 -0.51
CA GLY A 55 -8.54 -30.17 0.63
C GLY A 55 -7.72 -29.10 1.35
N GLN A 56 -7.86 -27.81 1.03
CA GLN A 56 -7.26 -26.74 1.83
C GLN A 56 -8.16 -26.35 3.00
N HIS A 57 -7.62 -26.40 4.22
CA HIS A 57 -8.32 -25.95 5.42
C HIS A 57 -8.31 -24.42 5.50
N GLU A 58 -9.42 -23.83 5.96
CA GLU A 58 -9.52 -22.41 6.19
C GLU A 58 -8.62 -22.00 7.35
N VAL A 59 -7.79 -20.97 7.13
CA VAL A 59 -6.95 -20.40 8.18
C VAL A 59 -7.61 -19.10 8.65
N PRO A 60 -7.91 -18.95 9.95
CA PRO A 60 -8.48 -17.72 10.48
C PRO A 60 -7.44 -16.61 10.57
N MET A 61 -7.91 -15.37 10.79
CA MET A 61 -7.06 -14.23 11.11
C MET A 61 -6.25 -14.47 12.39
N SER A 62 -4.97 -14.11 12.38
CA SER A 62 -4.13 -14.11 13.56
C SER A 62 -4.16 -12.76 14.27
N ASN A 63 -4.11 -12.78 15.60
CA ASN A 63 -3.89 -11.58 16.42
C ASN A 63 -2.40 -11.28 16.64
N GLU A 64 -1.53 -12.17 16.19
CA GLU A 64 -0.09 -12.01 16.27
C GLU A 64 0.39 -10.98 15.23
N ILE A 65 1.28 -10.09 15.67
CA ILE A 65 1.97 -9.12 14.81
C ILE A 65 3.44 -9.52 14.80
N TYR A 66 3.96 -9.77 13.61
CA TYR A 66 5.38 -10.04 13.39
C TYR A 66 6.10 -8.73 13.09
N ASP A 67 7.15 -8.44 13.83
CA ASP A 67 7.89 -7.18 13.68
C ASP A 67 8.46 -7.00 12.28
N PHE A 68 8.96 -8.09 11.67
CA PHE A 68 9.62 -8.05 10.36
C PHE A 68 9.46 -9.37 9.61
N ILE A 69 9.02 -9.31 8.35
CA ILE A 69 8.95 -10.46 7.44
C ILE A 69 9.52 -10.07 6.08
N VAL A 70 10.30 -10.97 5.48
CA VAL A 70 10.77 -10.86 4.09
C VAL A 70 9.97 -11.80 3.21
N PHE A 71 9.29 -11.23 2.21
CA PHE A 71 8.59 -12.01 1.18
C PHE A 71 9.41 -12.04 -0.11
N ARG A 72 9.43 -13.20 -0.77
CA ARG A 72 10.00 -13.35 -2.11
C ARG A 72 8.89 -13.21 -3.14
N GLY A 73 9.17 -12.56 -4.25
CA GLY A 73 8.19 -12.28 -5.31
C GLY A 73 7.52 -13.54 -5.86
N LYS A 74 8.24 -14.66 -5.92
CA LYS A 74 7.68 -15.96 -6.34
C LYS A 74 6.58 -16.49 -5.41
N ASP A 75 6.59 -16.05 -4.15
CA ASP A 75 5.66 -16.49 -3.12
C ASP A 75 4.44 -15.53 -3.04
N LEU A 76 4.39 -14.48 -3.88
CA LEU A 76 3.31 -13.48 -3.94
C LEU A 76 2.39 -13.73 -5.15
N LYS A 77 1.08 -13.66 -4.91
CA LYS A 77 0.03 -13.63 -5.95
C LYS A 77 -0.40 -12.20 -6.26
N ASP A 78 -0.56 -11.38 -5.22
CA ASP A 78 -1.05 -10.01 -5.36
C ASP A 78 -0.41 -9.09 -4.31
N LEU A 79 -0.26 -7.81 -4.66
CA LEU A 79 0.24 -6.76 -3.80
C LEU A 79 -0.51 -5.47 -4.10
N THR A 80 -1.16 -4.93 -3.07
CA THR A 80 -1.94 -3.70 -3.13
C THR A 80 -1.42 -2.70 -2.09
N VAL A 81 -1.28 -1.43 -2.50
CA VAL A 81 -0.99 -0.33 -1.57
C VAL A 81 -2.32 0.17 -0.98
N LEU A 82 -2.48 0.06 0.34
CA LEU A 82 -3.70 0.49 1.04
C LEU A 82 -3.66 1.97 1.42
N GLN A 83 -2.50 2.42 1.90
CA GLN A 83 -2.30 3.81 2.29
C GLN A 83 -0.93 4.25 1.82
N GLU A 84 -0.92 5.06 0.77
CA GLU A 84 0.28 5.76 0.35
C GLU A 84 0.70 6.75 1.45
N LEU A 85 1.99 6.73 1.78
CA LEU A 85 2.58 7.78 2.60
C LEU A 85 2.51 9.07 1.78
N ARG A 86 1.44 9.85 1.98
CA ARG A 86 1.30 11.15 1.35
C ARG A 86 2.40 12.04 1.92
N GLU A 87 3.51 12.16 1.19
CA GLU A 87 4.41 13.28 1.37
C GLU A 87 3.52 14.52 1.26
N SER A 88 3.40 15.27 2.35
CA SER A 88 2.47 16.37 2.51
C SER A 88 2.63 17.36 1.36
N GLN A 89 1.81 17.22 0.32
CA GLN A 89 1.68 18.19 -0.75
C GLN A 89 1.32 19.52 -0.08
N PRO A 90 2.14 20.57 -0.20
CA PRO A 90 1.73 21.88 0.28
C PRO A 90 0.48 22.23 -0.52
N THR A 91 -0.61 22.40 0.23
CA THR A 91 -1.92 22.85 -0.23
C THR A 91 -1.76 23.76 -1.44
N ARG A 92 -2.25 23.35 -2.61
CA ARG A 92 -2.31 24.21 -3.80
C ARG A 92 -2.98 25.52 -3.38
N ARG A 93 -2.18 26.55 -3.09
CA ARG A 93 -2.68 27.92 -2.93
C ARG A 93 -3.39 28.22 -4.22
N LEU A 94 -4.71 28.36 -4.16
CA LEU A 94 -5.47 28.99 -5.24
C LEU A 94 -4.84 30.38 -5.43
N ARG A 95 -4.04 30.53 -6.49
CA ARG A 95 -3.75 31.85 -7.04
C ARG A 95 -5.06 32.31 -7.69
N LEU A 96 -5.86 33.06 -6.96
CA LEU A 96 -6.79 34.00 -7.58
C LEU A 96 -5.92 35.05 -8.29
N SER A 97 -5.70 34.86 -9.59
CA SER A 97 -5.07 35.86 -10.45
C SER A 97 -6.14 36.84 -10.91
N THR A 98 -5.91 38.11 -10.57
CA THR A 98 -6.55 39.33 -11.01
C THR A 98 -6.92 39.33 -12.50
N ALA A 99 -8.20 39.54 -12.82
CA ALA A 99 -8.65 40.06 -14.11
C ALA A 99 -9.75 41.10 -13.85
N GLY A 100 -9.51 42.32 -14.32
CA GLY A 100 -10.29 43.51 -14.01
C GLY A 100 -11.74 43.47 -14.53
N LEU A 101 -12.67 43.83 -13.65
CA LEU A 101 -13.98 44.33 -14.06
C LEU A 101 -13.87 45.86 -14.18
N HIS A 102 -13.54 46.32 -15.38
CA HIS A 102 -13.84 47.68 -15.79
C HIS A 102 -15.35 47.76 -16.02
N LEU A 103 -16.02 48.65 -15.28
CA LEU A 103 -16.82 49.76 -15.81
C LEU A 103 -18.02 50.03 -14.89
N ALA A 104 -17.79 50.84 -13.85
CA ALA A 104 -18.85 51.63 -13.26
C ALA A 104 -19.23 52.73 -14.26
N ARG A 105 -20.42 52.65 -14.87
CA ARG A 105 -21.07 53.82 -15.46
C ARG A 105 -21.99 54.40 -14.39
N ALA A 106 -21.56 55.53 -13.83
CA ALA A 106 -22.40 56.48 -13.13
C ALA A 106 -22.75 57.60 -14.10
N THR A 107 -24.01 57.68 -14.51
CA THR A 107 -24.87 58.88 -14.59
C THR A 107 -26.22 58.49 -15.16
#